data_AF-A0A1S6HUS3-F1
#
_entry.id   AF-A0A1S6HUS3-F1
#
_cell.length_a   1.000
_cell.length_b   1.000
_cell.length_c   1.000
_cell.angle_alpha   90.00
_cell.angle_beta   90.00
_cell.angle_gamma   90.00
#
_symmetry.space_group_name_H-M   'P 1'
#
loop_
_entity.id
_entity.type
_entity.pdbx_description
1 polymer ?
#
loop_
_entity_poly.entity_id
_entity_poly.type
_entity_poly.pdbx_seq_one_letter_code
_entity_poly.pdbx_strand_id
1 'polypeptide(L)'
;MMNINNFLSFTVLIATITACSPQTPEWVLYGNINGLNRQEWSGATNEQQLGTAAYWLLSFERKGWLDDPRLIKNDNFKPTAATLRNCINDYLSFSDEETNAIVDKCVQINRWSHLSK
;
A
#
# COMPACT_ATOMS: atom_id res chain seq x y z
N MET A 1 19.95 -1.91 -68.27
CA MET A 1 20.47 -0.84 -67.39
C MET A 1 19.51 -0.73 -66.22
N MET A 2 20.00 -1.04 -65.03
CA MET A 2 19.24 -1.29 -63.81
C MET A 2 19.51 -0.12 -62.86
N ASN A 3 18.48 0.54 -62.35
CA ASN A 3 18.58 1.38 -61.15
C ASN A 3 17.19 1.52 -60.53
N ILE A 4 16.89 0.63 -59.58
CA ILE A 4 15.76 0.75 -58.67
C ILE A 4 16.37 1.24 -57.35
N ASN A 5 16.21 2.53 -57.08
CA ASN A 5 16.60 3.13 -55.80
C ASN A 5 15.61 2.67 -54.72
N ASN A 6 16.00 1.63 -53.97
CA ASN A 6 15.31 1.21 -52.74
C ASN A 6 15.59 2.22 -51.62
N PHE A 7 14.75 3.25 -51.49
CA PHE A 7 14.70 4.07 -50.30
C PHE A 7 13.70 3.46 -49.30
N LEU A 8 14.15 2.42 -48.59
CA LEU A 8 13.41 1.86 -47.45
C LEU A 8 13.66 2.77 -46.24
N SER A 9 12.81 3.78 -46.07
CA SER A 9 12.72 4.55 -44.84
C SER A 9 12.10 3.69 -43.75
N PHE A 10 12.94 3.01 -42.97
CA PHE A 10 12.56 2.39 -41.70
C PHE A 10 12.37 3.48 -40.65
N THR A 11 11.13 3.95 -40.48
CA THR A 11 10.76 4.79 -39.34
C THR A 11 10.66 3.89 -38.11
N VAL A 12 11.75 3.80 -37.34
CA VAL A 12 11.74 3.16 -36.01
C VAL A 12 10.93 4.05 -35.07
N LEU A 13 9.64 3.73 -34.93
CA LEU A 13 8.78 4.33 -33.92
C LEU A 13 9.18 3.75 -32.55
N ILE A 14 10.15 4.38 -31.89
CA ILE A 14 10.49 4.09 -30.51
C ILE A 14 9.35 4.62 -29.64
N ALA A 15 8.32 3.78 -29.44
CA ALA A 15 7.33 4.00 -28.41
C ALA A 15 8.00 3.73 -27.06
N THR A 16 8.65 4.75 -26.49
CA THR A 16 9.04 4.76 -25.08
C THR A 16 7.77 4.75 -24.25
N ILE A 17 7.27 3.56 -23.94
CA ILE A 17 6.25 3.36 -22.90
C ILE A 17 6.98 3.64 -21.58
N THR A 18 7.07 4.91 -21.20
CA THR A 18 7.40 5.29 -19.84
C THR A 18 6.28 4.75 -18.98
N ALA A 19 6.47 3.56 -18.44
CA ALA A 19 5.63 2.98 -17.42
C ALA A 19 5.74 3.89 -16.18
N CYS A 20 4.92 4.93 -16.12
CA CYS A 20 4.62 5.67 -14.90
C CYS A 20 3.82 4.74 -13.98
N SER A 21 4.44 3.66 -13.48
CA SER A 21 3.87 3.02 -12.30
C SER A 21 4.06 4.02 -11.16
N PRO A 22 3.01 4.33 -10.38
CA PRO A 22 3.20 5.12 -9.18
C PRO A 22 4.19 4.36 -8.31
N GLN A 23 5.39 4.92 -8.15
CA GLN A 23 6.41 4.34 -7.29
C GLN A 23 5.84 4.32 -5.88
N THR A 24 5.68 3.12 -5.33
CA THR A 24 5.36 2.95 -3.92
C THR A 24 6.40 3.73 -3.10
N PRO A 25 5.99 4.63 -2.19
CA PRO A 25 6.94 5.43 -1.43
C PRO A 25 7.94 4.53 -0.68
N GLU A 26 9.22 4.92 -0.66
CA GLU A 26 10.30 4.11 -0.06
C GLU A 26 9.98 3.68 1.38
N TRP A 27 9.35 4.56 2.17
CA TRP A 27 9.01 4.27 3.56
C TRP A 27 8.03 3.08 3.73
N VAL A 28 7.21 2.79 2.72
CA VAL A 28 6.31 1.62 2.72
C VAL A 28 7.11 0.33 2.58
N LEU A 29 8.23 0.38 1.84
CA LEU A 29 9.06 -0.79 1.54
C LEU A 29 9.78 -1.35 2.78
N TYR A 30 9.87 -0.58 3.87
CA TYR A 30 10.39 -1.08 5.15
C TYR A 30 9.41 -2.04 5.86
N GLY A 31 8.14 -2.08 5.45
CA GLY A 31 7.13 -2.95 6.03
C GLY A 31 7.13 -4.38 5.50
N ASN A 32 6.33 -5.24 6.15
CA ASN A 32 6.04 -6.59 5.66
C ASN A 32 4.73 -6.62 4.87
N ILE A 33 4.81 -6.98 3.58
CA ILE A 33 3.64 -7.06 2.69
C ILE A 33 2.59 -8.10 3.12
N ASN A 34 3.02 -9.13 3.88
CA ASN A 34 2.14 -10.18 4.39
C ASN A 34 1.51 -9.82 5.74
N GLY A 35 1.80 -8.63 6.29
CA GLY A 35 1.48 -8.28 7.66
C GLY A 35 2.49 -8.82 8.67
N LEU A 36 2.29 -8.49 9.93
CA LEU A 36 3.03 -9.03 11.06
C LEU A 36 2.05 -9.64 12.06
N ASN A 37 2.39 -10.80 12.61
CA ASN A 37 1.69 -11.31 13.79
C ASN A 37 2.06 -10.48 15.02
N ARG A 38 1.46 -10.79 16.17
CA ARG A 38 1.65 -10.03 17.41
C ARG A 38 3.11 -9.97 17.87
N GLN A 39 3.80 -11.11 17.88
CA GLN A 39 5.19 -11.18 18.34
C GLN A 39 6.11 -10.40 17.40
N GLU A 40 5.90 -10.56 16.10
CA GLU A 40 6.63 -9.83 15.07
C GLU A 40 6.38 -8.33 15.14
N TRP A 41 5.12 -7.91 15.36
CA TRP A 41 4.74 -6.51 15.48
C TRP A 41 5.40 -5.86 16.71
N SER A 42 5.39 -6.53 17.86
CA SER A 42 6.02 -6.05 19.09
C SER A 42 7.55 -5.96 18.97
N GLY A 43 8.19 -6.80 18.15
CA GLY A 43 9.62 -6.76 17.89
C GLY A 43 10.05 -5.82 16.75
N ALA A 44 9.10 -5.29 15.98
CA ALA A 44 9.36 -4.48 14.81
C ALA A 44 9.73 -3.02 15.17
N THR A 45 10.56 -2.39 14.34
CA THR A 45 10.85 -0.95 14.49
C THR A 45 9.63 -0.10 14.13
N ASN A 46 9.66 1.17 14.53
CA ASN A 46 8.59 2.13 14.21
C ASN A 46 8.35 2.25 12.69
N GLU A 47 9.41 2.19 11.88
CA GLU A 47 9.35 2.24 10.42
C GLU A 47 8.76 0.95 9.84
N GLN A 48 9.15 -0.22 10.37
CA GLN A 48 8.60 -1.51 9.95
C GLN A 48 7.11 -1.61 10.26
N GLN A 49 6.69 -1.19 11.46
CA GLN A 49 5.26 -1.12 11.82
C GLN A 49 4.49 -0.16 10.91
N LEU A 50 5.06 1.02 10.63
CA LEU A 50 4.44 2.02 9.76
C LEU A 50 4.28 1.51 8.31
N GLY A 51 5.33 0.92 7.73
CA GLY A 51 5.27 0.35 6.39
C GLY A 51 4.32 -0.85 6.31
N THR A 52 4.26 -1.67 7.36
CA THR A 52 3.30 -2.80 7.44
C THR A 52 1.85 -2.29 7.49
N ALA A 53 1.59 -1.24 8.27
CA ALA A 53 0.27 -0.59 8.29
C ALA A 53 -0.12 -0.05 6.90
N ALA A 54 0.84 0.51 6.16
CA ALA A 54 0.61 0.93 4.79
C ALA A 54 0.28 -0.23 3.85
N TYR A 55 0.95 -1.38 3.98
CA TYR A 55 0.60 -2.57 3.19
C TYR A 55 -0.81 -3.11 3.49
N TRP A 56 -1.27 -3.05 4.75
CA TRP A 56 -2.66 -3.38 5.06
C TRP A 56 -3.64 -2.43 4.37
N LEU A 57 -3.41 -1.12 4.41
CA LEU A 57 -4.25 -0.14 3.72
C LEU A 57 -4.28 -0.36 2.19
N LEU A 58 -3.13 -0.63 1.58
CA LEU A 58 -3.05 -1.00 0.15
C LEU A 58 -3.81 -2.30 -0.15
N SER A 59 -3.75 -3.28 0.76
CA SER A 59 -4.50 -4.52 0.63
C SER A 59 -6.00 -4.30 0.71
N PHE A 60 -6.47 -3.44 1.62
CA PHE A 60 -7.87 -3.06 1.74
C PHE A 60 -8.37 -2.28 0.52
N GLU A 61 -7.59 -1.36 -0.01
CA GLU A 61 -7.95 -0.63 -1.23
C GLU A 61 -8.07 -1.57 -2.43
N ARG A 62 -7.08 -2.45 -2.65
CA ARG A 62 -7.10 -3.45 -3.72
C ARG A 62 -8.29 -4.42 -3.63
N LYS A 63 -8.79 -4.69 -2.42
CA LYS A 63 -9.98 -5.50 -2.17
C LYS A 63 -11.30 -4.72 -2.30
N GLY A 64 -11.23 -3.40 -2.48
CA GLY A 64 -12.39 -2.52 -2.50
C GLY A 64 -13.05 -2.32 -1.13
N TRP A 65 -12.32 -2.54 -0.03
CA TRP A 65 -12.84 -2.42 1.33
C TRP A 65 -12.68 -1.04 1.95
N LEU A 66 -11.86 -0.17 1.34
CA LEU A 66 -11.78 1.24 1.75
C LEU A 66 -12.90 2.04 1.08
N ASP A 67 -13.66 2.78 1.89
CA ASP A 67 -14.73 3.66 1.41
C ASP A 67 -14.16 4.91 0.71
N ASP A 68 -12.98 5.35 1.14
CA ASP A 68 -12.28 6.50 0.56
C ASP A 68 -10.87 6.11 0.08
N PRO A 69 -10.66 5.91 -1.23
CA PRO A 69 -9.34 5.59 -1.77
C PRO A 69 -8.34 6.76 -1.68
N ARG A 70 -8.77 7.98 -1.31
CA ARG A 70 -7.86 9.11 -1.08
C ARG A 70 -7.01 8.93 0.18
N LEU A 71 -7.39 8.01 1.07
CA LEU A 71 -6.64 7.64 2.27
C LEU A 71 -5.24 7.12 1.97
N ILE A 72 -5.03 6.52 0.79
CA ILE A 72 -3.73 5.97 0.36
C ILE A 72 -3.07 6.76 -0.76
N LYS A 73 -3.48 8.02 -0.97
CA LYS A 73 -2.95 8.89 -2.04
C LYS A 73 -2.19 10.07 -1.46
N ASN A 74 -1.10 10.43 -2.14
CA ASN A 74 -0.33 11.64 -1.88
C ASN A 74 0.02 11.80 -0.39
N ASP A 75 -0.15 13.01 0.14
CA ASP A 75 0.21 13.38 1.51
C ASP A 75 -0.66 12.73 2.58
N ASN A 76 -1.79 12.12 2.22
CA ASN A 76 -2.66 11.43 3.19
C ASN A 76 -2.10 10.06 3.59
N PHE A 77 -1.35 9.40 2.71
CA PHE A 77 -1.05 7.98 2.89
C PHE A 77 -0.22 7.70 4.15
N LYS A 78 0.84 8.48 4.37
CA LYS A 78 1.72 8.30 5.53
C LYS A 78 1.01 8.64 6.86
N PRO A 79 0.27 9.76 6.98
CA PRO A 79 -0.58 10.02 8.14
C PRO A 79 -1.62 8.91 8.41
N THR A 80 -2.33 8.43 7.40
CA THR A 80 -3.31 7.35 7.57
C THR A 80 -2.66 6.06 8.06
N ALA A 81 -1.50 5.68 7.49
CA ALA A 81 -0.73 4.53 7.97
C ALA A 81 -0.26 4.72 9.42
N ALA A 82 0.15 5.93 9.81
CA ALA A 82 0.53 6.24 11.18
C ALA A 82 -0.66 6.14 12.15
N THR A 83 -1.84 6.62 11.76
CA THR A 83 -3.08 6.46 12.54
C THR A 83 -3.44 5.00 12.72
N LEU A 84 -3.36 4.18 11.66
CA LEU A 84 -3.60 2.74 11.77
C LEU A 84 -2.60 2.07 12.72
N ARG A 85 -1.30 2.35 12.55
CA ARG A 85 -0.24 1.83 13.42
C ARG A 85 -0.49 2.17 14.88
N ASN A 86 -0.82 3.43 15.18
CA ASN A 86 -1.05 3.87 16.55
C ASN A 86 -2.27 3.16 17.16
N CYS A 87 -3.37 3.04 16.42
CA CYS A 87 -4.53 2.29 16.87
C CYS A 87 -4.18 0.83 17.21
N ILE A 88 -3.37 0.17 16.37
CA ILE A 88 -2.94 -1.22 16.63
C ILE A 88 -2.08 -1.30 17.89
N ASN A 89 -1.13 -0.37 18.06
CA ASN A 89 -0.30 -0.30 19.27
C ASN A 89 -1.14 -0.11 20.53
N ASP A 90 -2.15 0.76 20.47
CA ASP A 90 -3.06 0.98 21.58
C ASP A 90 -3.82 -0.31 21.91
N TYR A 91 -4.44 -0.97 20.92
CA TYR A 91 -5.23 -2.19 21.13
C TYR A 91 -4.40 -3.38 21.62
N LEU A 92 -3.18 -3.56 21.11
CA LEU A 92 -2.30 -4.65 21.54
C LEU A 92 -1.90 -4.57 23.01
N SER A 93 -2.03 -3.40 23.64
CA SER A 93 -1.72 -3.23 25.07
C SER A 93 -2.79 -3.83 26.00
N PHE A 94 -4.02 -4.06 25.52
CA PHE A 94 -5.14 -4.48 26.37
C PHE A 94 -6.06 -5.58 25.78
N SER A 95 -5.86 -6.01 24.53
CA SER A 95 -6.68 -7.04 23.86
C SER A 95 -5.85 -8.26 23.49
N ASP A 96 -6.30 -9.48 23.81
CA ASP A 96 -5.62 -10.72 23.41
C ASP A 96 -5.97 -11.21 21.99
N GLU A 97 -6.71 -10.41 21.22
CA GLU A 97 -7.11 -10.76 19.86
C GLU A 97 -5.94 -10.88 18.89
N GLU A 98 -6.17 -11.61 17.80
CA GLU A 98 -5.23 -11.69 16.69
C GLU A 98 -5.03 -10.32 16.01
N THR A 99 -3.82 -10.07 15.48
CA THR A 99 -3.47 -8.78 14.87
C THR A 99 -4.40 -8.39 13.72
N ASN A 100 -4.83 -9.34 12.89
CA ASN A 100 -5.79 -9.12 11.80
C ASN A 100 -7.15 -8.57 12.31
N ALA A 101 -7.68 -9.10 13.41
CA ALA A 101 -8.91 -8.64 14.04
C ALA A 101 -8.75 -7.23 14.61
N ILE A 102 -7.60 -6.94 15.22
CA ILE A 102 -7.26 -5.59 15.70
C ILE A 102 -7.16 -4.60 14.54
N VAL A 103 -6.50 -4.97 13.45
CA VAL A 103 -6.41 -4.13 12.23
C VAL A 103 -7.80 -3.81 11.70
N ASP A 104 -8.68 -4.82 11.58
CA ASP A 104 -10.06 -4.63 11.12
C ASP A 104 -10.84 -3.67 12.03
N LYS A 105 -10.78 -3.88 13.35
CA LYS A 105 -11.38 -2.95 14.32
C LYS A 105 -10.86 -1.52 14.17
N CYS A 106 -9.56 -1.35 13.98
CA CYS A 106 -8.96 -0.03 13.78
C CYS A 106 -9.48 0.66 12.52
N VAL A 107 -9.65 -0.06 11.42
CA VAL A 107 -10.24 0.48 10.19
C VAL A 107 -11.71 0.87 10.40
N GLN A 108 -12.49 0.05 11.12
CA GLN A 108 -13.89 0.33 11.45
C GLN A 108 -14.06 1.56 12.36
N ILE A 109 -13.24 1.68 13.42
CA ILE A 109 -13.28 2.82 14.35
C ILE A 109 -12.99 4.14 13.64
N ASN A 110 -12.06 4.11 12.68
CA ASN A 110 -11.74 5.27 11.85
C ASN A 110 -12.76 5.52 10.72
N ARG A 111 -13.80 4.68 10.59
CA ARG A 111 -14.85 4.76 9.57
C ARG A 111 -14.29 4.76 8.15
N TRP A 112 -13.25 3.95 7.93
CA TRP A 112 -12.59 3.83 6.63
C TRP A 112 -13.12 2.67 5.79
N SER A 113 -13.90 1.77 6.38
CA SER A 113 -14.52 0.65 5.68
C SER A 113 -16.02 0.53 6.00
N HIS A 114 -16.76 0.10 4.99
CA HIS A 114 -18.14 -0.36 5.11
C HIS A 114 -18.25 -1.81 5.62
N LEU A 115 -17.18 -2.38 6.20
CA LEU A 115 -17.22 -3.72 6.80
C LEU A 115 -18.24 -3.70 7.95
N SER A 116 -19.48 -3.98 7.58
CA SER A 116 -20.63 -4.15 8.44
C SER A 116 -21.63 -5.02 7.71
N LYS A 117 -21.43 -6.33 7.82
CA LYS A 117 -22.45 -7.31 8.24
C LYS A 117 -21.83 -8.68 8.40
#